data_AF-A0A401ZAG2-F1
#
_entry.id   AF-A0A401ZAG2-F1
#
_cell.length_a   1.000
_cell.length_b   1.000
_cell.length_c   1.000
_cell.angle_alpha   90.00
_cell.angle_beta   90.00
_cell.angle_gamma   90.00
#
_symmetry.space_group_name_H-M   'P 1'
#
loop_
_entity.id
_entity.type
_entity.pdbx_description
1 polymer ?
#
loop_
_entity_poly.entity_id
_entity_poly.type
_entity_poly.pdbx_seq_one_letter_code
_entity_poly.pdbx_strand_id
1 'polypeptide(L)'
;MYFRTRNRSGDIAFRLVTYLFLTHVGRIIMGSAFLIGGLIYGFNSHTISYQSINLVHFQLYSSQRDVKYYLRDTSTGLIYTANLTDFSTYFSEQDIAQSQLALIYDDSSQSVTMPLVDGSSLTGTGHQILKLTILGQQDNASNSFETYQYQSHPQSYFENHWGVASILVGIGACILLATLLIYLIARQHNPAENPQLSTEEVEQAYRKQTRDAWRLGMDSRGPIDFKKLTR
;
A
#
# COMPACT_ATOMS: atom_id res chain seq x y z
N MET A 1 27.56 -24.13 -23.69
CA MET A 1 27.50 -22.67 -23.89
C MET A 1 26.36 -22.13 -23.03
N TYR A 2 26.65 -21.61 -21.84
CA TYR A 2 25.63 -21.11 -20.90
C TYR A 2 25.43 -19.61 -21.14
N PHE A 3 24.26 -19.22 -21.66
CA PHE A 3 23.85 -17.82 -21.71
C PHE A 3 23.43 -17.37 -20.30
N ARG A 4 24.33 -16.68 -19.60
CA ARG A 4 24.02 -16.00 -18.34
C ARG A 4 23.18 -14.77 -18.66
N THR A 5 21.86 -14.89 -18.56
CA THR A 5 20.94 -13.76 -18.65
C THR A 5 21.19 -12.82 -17.47
N ARG A 6 21.92 -11.73 -17.73
CA ARG A 6 22.18 -10.68 -16.74
C ARG A 6 20.85 -9.98 -16.46
N ASN A 7 20.36 -10.10 -15.23
CA ASN A 7 19.06 -9.61 -14.81
C ASN A 7 19.03 -8.07 -14.81
N ARG A 8 18.81 -7.45 -15.99
CA ARG A 8 18.84 -5.99 -16.21
C ARG A 8 17.86 -5.22 -15.34
N SER A 9 16.75 -5.85 -14.93
CA SER A 9 15.72 -5.23 -14.12
C SER A 9 16.22 -4.83 -12.72
N GLY A 10 17.18 -5.57 -12.15
CA GLY A 10 17.71 -5.29 -10.82
C GLY A 10 18.54 -4.00 -10.75
N ASP A 11 19.33 -3.71 -11.79
CA ASP A 11 20.16 -2.49 -11.84
C ASP A 11 19.29 -1.22 -11.95
N ILE A 12 18.20 -1.28 -12.72
CA ILE A 12 17.27 -0.16 -12.86
C ILE A 12 16.55 0.15 -11.53
N ALA A 13 16.04 -0.89 -10.85
CA ALA A 13 15.37 -0.71 -9.56
C ALA A 13 16.31 -0.13 -8.50
N PHE A 14 17.55 -0.62 -8.43
CA PHE A 14 18.56 -0.12 -7.50
C PHE A 14 18.89 1.36 -7.74
N ARG A 15 19.07 1.76 -9.01
CA ARG A 15 19.32 3.16 -9.36
C ARG A 15 18.14 4.07 -9.01
N LEU A 16 16.91 3.60 -9.23
CA LEU A 16 15.70 4.36 -8.86
C LEU A 16 15.62 4.56 -7.35
N VAL A 17 15.81 3.50 -6.56
CA VAL A 17 15.83 3.57 -5.09
C VAL A 17 16.93 4.54 -4.63
N THR A 18 18.13 4.39 -5.16
CA THR A 18 19.27 5.28 -4.83
C THR A 18 18.95 6.74 -5.17
N TYR A 19 18.35 7.00 -6.32
CA TYR A 19 17.92 8.34 -6.73
C TYR A 19 16.86 8.93 -5.77
N LEU A 20 15.87 8.12 -5.37
CA LEU A 20 14.81 8.55 -4.44
C LEU A 20 15.36 8.97 -3.08
N PHE A 21 16.39 8.28 -2.57
CA PHE A 21 17.00 8.61 -1.28
C PHE A 21 18.02 9.76 -1.36
N LEU A 22 18.85 9.80 -2.40
CA LEU A 22 19.96 10.76 -2.48
C LEU A 22 19.55 12.15 -2.96
N THR A 23 18.52 12.26 -3.81
CA THR A 23 18.11 13.55 -4.38
C THR A 23 17.02 14.26 -3.57
N HIS A 24 17.01 15.60 -3.57
CA HIS A 24 15.96 16.38 -2.89
C HIS A 24 14.58 16.10 -3.47
N VAL A 25 14.48 16.08 -4.81
CA VAL A 25 13.24 15.80 -5.53
C VAL A 25 12.74 14.39 -5.20
N GLY A 26 13.64 13.40 -5.17
CA GLY A 26 13.32 12.03 -4.80
C GLY A 26 12.70 11.91 -3.40
N ARG A 27 13.30 12.58 -2.40
CA ARG A 27 12.78 12.57 -1.03
C ARG A 27 11.42 13.27 -0.91
N ILE A 28 11.22 14.38 -1.63
CA ILE A 28 9.92 15.07 -1.68
C ILE A 28 8.85 14.15 -2.27
N ILE A 29 9.14 13.48 -3.39
CA ILE A 29 8.22 12.54 -4.03
C ILE A 29 7.89 11.39 -3.07
N MET A 30 8.91 10.78 -2.46
CA MET A 30 8.72 9.68 -1.52
C MET A 30 7.89 10.09 -0.31
N GLY A 31 8.23 11.20 0.35
CA GLY A 31 7.49 11.71 1.51
C GLY A 31 6.03 12.04 1.17
N SER A 32 5.80 12.66 0.01
CA SER A 32 4.45 12.96 -0.49
C SER A 32 3.67 11.69 -0.80
N ALA A 33 4.29 10.68 -1.39
CA ALA A 33 3.64 9.40 -1.70
C ALA A 33 3.22 8.65 -0.43
N PHE A 34 4.08 8.60 0.60
CA PHE A 34 3.71 8.01 1.90
C PHE A 34 2.58 8.78 2.58
N LEU A 35 2.63 10.12 2.56
CA LEU A 35 1.62 10.96 3.15
C LEU A 35 0.26 10.78 2.45
N ILE A 36 0.22 10.92 1.13
CA ILE A 36 -1.02 10.77 0.34
C ILE A 36 -1.54 9.34 0.42
N GLY A 37 -0.66 8.34 0.26
CA GLY A 37 -1.03 6.92 0.36
C GLY A 37 -1.59 6.57 1.74
N GLY A 38 -0.97 7.08 2.80
CA GLY A 38 -1.47 6.93 4.16
C GLY A 38 -2.85 7.56 4.35
N LEU A 39 -3.07 8.78 3.86
CA LEU A 39 -4.39 9.44 3.93
C LEU A 39 -5.46 8.69 3.15
N ILE A 40 -5.17 8.27 1.91
CA ILE A 40 -6.10 7.48 1.09
C ILE A 40 -6.46 6.18 1.82
N TYR A 41 -5.48 5.49 2.39
CA TYR A 41 -5.71 4.28 3.16
C TYR A 41 -6.57 4.53 4.40
N GLY A 42 -6.30 5.61 5.15
CA GLY A 42 -7.10 6.00 6.32
C GLY A 42 -8.55 6.33 5.97
N PHE A 43 -8.79 7.01 4.85
CA PHE A 43 -10.13 7.37 4.38
C PHE A 43 -10.96 6.17 3.89
N ASN A 44 -10.36 5.01 3.65
CA ASN A 44 -11.10 3.77 3.39
C ASN A 44 -11.67 3.13 4.66
N SER A 45 -11.56 3.78 5.83
CA SER A 45 -12.26 3.35 7.04
C SER A 45 -13.76 3.51 6.85
N HIS A 46 -14.52 2.46 7.14
CA HIS A 46 -15.97 2.45 6.97
C HIS A 46 -16.63 1.59 8.05
N THR A 47 -17.90 1.86 8.30
CA THR A 47 -18.74 0.99 9.13
C THR A 47 -19.22 -0.17 8.28
N ILE A 48 -19.02 -1.39 8.77
CA ILE A 48 -19.52 -2.61 8.17
C ILE A 48 -20.82 -2.96 8.86
N SER A 49 -21.91 -2.95 8.08
CA SER A 49 -23.25 -3.20 8.58
C SER A 49 -23.62 -4.65 8.36
N TYR A 50 -24.39 -5.20 9.28
CA TYR A 50 -24.83 -6.59 9.17
C TYR A 50 -26.20 -6.67 8.53
N GLN A 51 -26.34 -7.62 7.62
CA GLN A 51 -27.59 -7.93 6.94
C GLN A 51 -28.05 -9.33 7.33
N SER A 52 -29.35 -9.54 7.40
CA SER A 52 -29.94 -10.84 7.72
C SER A 52 -30.73 -11.39 6.54
N ILE A 53 -30.57 -12.69 6.26
CA ILE A 53 -31.33 -13.37 5.22
C ILE A 53 -31.71 -14.78 5.65
N ASN A 54 -32.92 -15.22 5.28
CA ASN A 54 -33.33 -16.61 5.39
C ASN A 54 -33.09 -17.30 4.05
N LEU A 55 -32.14 -18.23 4.03
CA LEU A 55 -31.73 -18.97 2.86
C LEU A 55 -32.41 -20.34 2.85
N VAL A 56 -33.39 -20.49 1.96
CA VAL A 56 -34.20 -21.72 1.81
C VAL A 56 -33.68 -22.61 0.67
N HIS A 57 -33.27 -21.99 -0.43
CA HIS A 57 -32.78 -22.70 -1.62
C HIS A 57 -31.37 -22.22 -1.94
N PHE A 58 -30.39 -23.12 -1.81
CA PHE A 58 -28.99 -22.80 -2.08
C PHE A 58 -28.23 -24.00 -2.61
N GLN A 59 -27.11 -23.71 -3.26
CA GLN A 59 -26.10 -24.68 -3.64
C GLN A 59 -24.90 -24.52 -2.70
N LEU A 60 -24.53 -25.60 -2.02
CA LEU A 60 -23.34 -25.64 -1.17
C LEU A 60 -22.15 -26.11 -2.00
N TYR A 61 -21.06 -25.36 -1.93
CA TYR A 61 -19.76 -25.74 -2.45
C TYR A 61 -18.71 -25.65 -1.34
N SER A 62 -17.69 -26.48 -1.40
CA SER A 62 -16.58 -26.46 -0.45
C SER A 62 -15.23 -26.48 -1.16
N SER A 63 -14.27 -25.73 -0.60
CA SER A 63 -12.87 -25.79 -1.01
C SER A 63 -12.10 -26.62 0.02
N GLN A 64 -11.62 -27.79 -0.39
CA GLN A 64 -10.75 -28.62 0.46
C GLN A 64 -9.44 -27.92 0.84
N ARG A 65 -8.99 -26.94 0.03
CA ARG A 65 -7.74 -26.22 0.26
C ARG A 65 -7.89 -25.11 1.30
N ASP A 66 -9.02 -24.40 1.29
CA ASP A 66 -9.15 -23.13 2.01
C ASP A 66 -10.03 -23.20 3.26
N VAL A 67 -10.58 -24.39 3.59
CA VAL A 67 -11.47 -24.58 4.76
C VAL A 67 -12.65 -23.60 4.74
N LYS A 68 -13.18 -23.36 3.53
CA LYS A 68 -14.28 -22.43 3.24
C LYS A 68 -15.47 -23.15 2.64
N TYR A 69 -16.65 -22.77 3.08
CA TYR A 69 -17.92 -23.11 2.45
C TYR A 69 -18.47 -21.90 1.70
N TYR A 70 -19.09 -22.19 0.55
CA TYR A 70 -19.71 -21.21 -0.32
C TYR A 70 -21.16 -21.63 -0.51
N LEU A 71 -22.09 -20.79 -0.05
CA LEU A 71 -23.52 -20.97 -0.21
C LEU A 71 -23.99 -20.04 -1.32
N ARG A 72 -24.36 -20.59 -2.48
CA ARG A 72 -24.93 -19.80 -3.57
C ARG A 72 -26.44 -19.82 -3.48
N ASP A 73 -27.06 -18.67 -3.26
CA ASP A 73 -28.52 -18.53 -3.34
C ASP A 73 -28.98 -18.77 -4.77
N THR A 74 -29.88 -19.75 -4.96
CA THR A 74 -30.37 -20.10 -6.30
C THR A 74 -31.31 -19.06 -6.88
N SER A 75 -31.89 -18.20 -6.04
CA SER A 75 -32.85 -17.17 -6.46
C SER A 75 -32.16 -15.87 -6.88
N THR A 76 -31.17 -15.41 -6.11
CA THR A 76 -30.45 -14.14 -6.37
C THR A 76 -29.11 -14.34 -7.08
N GLY A 77 -28.54 -15.55 -7.01
CA GLY A 77 -27.20 -15.83 -7.50
C GLY A 77 -26.07 -15.30 -6.62
N LEU A 78 -26.39 -14.63 -5.50
CA LEU A 78 -25.41 -14.15 -4.52
C LEU A 78 -24.70 -15.32 -3.86
N ILE A 79 -23.44 -15.10 -3.51
CA ILE A 79 -22.60 -16.09 -2.84
C ILE A 79 -22.38 -15.63 -1.40
N TYR A 80 -22.57 -16.52 -0.44
CA TYR A 80 -22.25 -16.30 0.96
C TYR A 80 -21.10 -17.21 1.36
N THR A 81 -20.04 -16.65 1.94
CA THR A 81 -18.81 -17.36 2.26
C THR A 81 -18.69 -17.56 3.76
N ALA A 82 -18.53 -18.81 4.20
CA ALA A 82 -18.19 -19.15 5.57
C ALA A 82 -16.76 -19.65 5.62
N ASN A 83 -15.89 -18.91 6.30
CA ASN A 83 -14.55 -19.38 6.63
C ASN A 83 -14.60 -20.07 7.99
N LEU A 84 -14.44 -21.39 8.03
CA LEU A 84 -14.69 -22.16 9.24
C LEU A 84 -13.71 -21.83 10.38
N THR A 85 -12.53 -21.30 10.07
CA THR A 85 -11.56 -20.87 11.10
C THR A 85 -12.02 -19.67 11.90
N ASP A 86 -12.96 -18.90 11.37
CA ASP A 86 -13.42 -17.66 12.00
C ASP A 86 -14.59 -17.92 12.97
N PHE A 87 -15.23 -19.10 12.86
CA PHE A 87 -16.31 -19.54 13.74
C PHE A 87 -15.76 -20.07 15.07
N SER A 88 -16.46 -19.72 16.15
CA SER A 88 -16.14 -20.21 17.51
C SER A 88 -16.47 -21.70 17.70
N THR A 89 -17.38 -22.23 16.89
CA THR A 89 -17.80 -23.64 16.89
C THR A 89 -17.86 -24.14 15.46
N TYR A 90 -17.31 -25.32 15.21
CA TYR A 90 -17.32 -25.95 13.89
C TYR A 90 -18.70 -26.55 13.56
N PHE A 91 -19.02 -26.52 12.28
CA PHE A 91 -20.16 -27.22 11.69
C PHE A 91 -19.71 -27.89 10.39
N SER A 92 -20.39 -28.98 10.03
CA SER A 92 -20.08 -29.80 8.88
C SER A 92 -21.01 -29.51 7.71
N GLU A 93 -20.62 -29.95 6.50
CA GLU A 93 -21.51 -29.88 5.33
C GLU A 93 -22.85 -30.60 5.57
N GLN A 94 -22.84 -31.67 6.36
CA GLN A 94 -24.03 -32.47 6.67
C GLN A 94 -25.04 -31.72 7.52
N ASP A 95 -24.58 -30.86 8.43
CA ASP A 95 -25.46 -30.04 9.28
C ASP A 95 -26.25 -29.04 8.43
N ILE A 96 -25.60 -28.49 7.40
CA ILE A 96 -26.15 -27.47 6.51
C ILE A 96 -26.97 -28.10 5.40
N ALA A 97 -26.56 -29.27 4.90
CA ALA A 97 -27.17 -29.92 3.76
C ALA A 97 -28.67 -30.16 4.02
N GLN A 98 -29.51 -29.62 3.13
CA GLN A 98 -30.98 -29.73 3.18
C GLN A 98 -31.68 -28.97 4.31
N SER A 99 -30.95 -28.18 5.10
CA SER A 99 -31.52 -27.36 6.16
C SER A 99 -31.97 -25.99 5.64
N GLN A 100 -32.94 -25.37 6.33
CA GLN A 100 -33.21 -23.95 6.16
C GLN A 100 -32.21 -23.16 7.02
N LEU A 101 -31.61 -22.12 6.45
CA LEU A 101 -30.58 -21.35 7.14
C LEU A 101 -31.07 -19.92 7.38
N ALA A 102 -30.81 -19.38 8.55
CA ALA A 102 -30.83 -17.94 8.79
C ALA A 102 -29.39 -17.46 8.90
N LEU A 103 -29.01 -16.53 8.04
CA LEU A 103 -27.65 -16.01 7.94
C LEU A 103 -27.65 -14.56 8.42
N ILE A 104 -26.59 -14.18 9.14
CA ILE A 104 -26.17 -12.80 9.27
C ILE A 104 -24.83 -12.67 8.58
N TYR A 105 -24.72 -11.72 7.66
CA TYR A 105 -23.55 -11.52 6.82
C TYR A 105 -23.15 -10.05 6.79
N ASP A 106 -21.89 -9.77 6.45
CA ASP A 106 -21.46 -8.39 6.24
C ASP A 106 -21.93 -7.82 4.89
N ASP A 107 -22.29 -6.54 4.88
CA ASP A 107 -22.65 -5.84 3.63
C ASP A 107 -21.45 -5.62 2.70
N SER A 108 -20.24 -5.88 3.18
CA SER A 108 -19.03 -5.88 2.37
C SER A 108 -19.11 -6.96 1.29
N SER A 109 -18.63 -6.62 0.09
CA SER A 109 -18.65 -7.53 -1.05
C SER A 109 -17.23 -7.83 -1.52
N GLN A 110 -16.92 -9.11 -1.73
CA GLN A 110 -15.63 -9.55 -2.26
C GLN A 110 -15.81 -10.36 -3.55
N SER A 111 -14.85 -10.27 -4.46
CA SER A 111 -14.85 -11.11 -5.66
C SER A 111 -14.54 -12.56 -5.26
N VAL A 112 -15.42 -13.49 -5.63
CA VAL A 112 -15.23 -14.92 -5.42
C VAL A 112 -14.84 -15.55 -6.74
N THR A 113 -13.75 -16.31 -6.73
CA THR A 113 -13.35 -17.22 -7.81
C THR A 113 -12.85 -18.51 -7.17
N MET A 114 -13.63 -19.58 -7.28
CA MET A 114 -13.27 -20.90 -6.75
C MET A 114 -13.30 -21.95 -7.88
N PRO A 115 -12.20 -22.67 -8.13
CA PRO A 115 -12.20 -23.76 -9.10
C PRO A 115 -13.03 -24.93 -8.58
N LEU A 116 -13.88 -25.50 -9.44
CA LEU A 116 -14.70 -26.66 -9.17
C LEU A 116 -14.02 -27.93 -9.70
N VAL A 117 -14.44 -29.09 -9.17
CA VAL A 117 -13.84 -30.40 -9.50
C VAL A 117 -14.05 -30.77 -10.98
N ASP A 118 -15.13 -30.29 -11.59
CA ASP A 118 -15.45 -30.51 -13.01
C ASP A 118 -14.63 -29.61 -13.97
N GLY A 119 -13.71 -28.80 -13.43
CA GLY A 119 -12.89 -27.86 -14.20
C GLY A 119 -13.58 -26.52 -14.47
N SER A 120 -14.84 -26.34 -14.06
CA SER A 120 -15.49 -25.04 -14.08
C SER A 120 -15.04 -24.16 -12.90
N SER A 121 -15.54 -22.94 -12.79
CA SER A 121 -15.23 -22.06 -11.65
C SER A 121 -16.49 -21.37 -11.17
N LEU A 122 -16.70 -21.37 -9.86
CA LEU A 122 -17.69 -20.52 -9.20
C LEU A 122 -17.14 -19.10 -9.17
N THR A 123 -17.74 -18.21 -9.96
CA THR A 123 -17.40 -16.79 -9.98
C THR A 123 -18.59 -15.94 -9.57
N GLY A 124 -18.34 -14.85 -8.85
CA GLY A 124 -19.40 -13.93 -8.45
C GLY A 124 -18.98 -12.96 -7.36
N THR A 125 -20.00 -12.31 -6.79
CA THR A 125 -19.83 -11.42 -5.64
C THR A 125 -20.22 -12.18 -4.37
N GLY A 126 -19.29 -12.24 -3.42
CA GLY A 126 -19.41 -12.96 -2.16
C GLY A 126 -19.59 -12.01 -0.97
N HIS A 127 -20.40 -12.44 0.00
CA HIS A 127 -20.57 -11.79 1.29
C HIS A 127 -20.13 -12.73 2.42
N GLN A 128 -19.43 -12.22 3.44
CA GLN A 128 -18.94 -13.08 4.51
C GLN A 128 -20.03 -13.36 5.54
N ILE A 129 -20.24 -14.63 5.86
CA ILE A 129 -21.17 -15.07 6.90
C ILE A 129 -20.51 -14.88 8.26
N LEU A 130 -21.21 -14.16 9.13
CA LEU A 130 -20.81 -13.85 10.50
C LEU A 130 -21.57 -14.69 11.54
N LYS A 131 -22.82 -15.02 11.23
CA LYS A 131 -23.63 -15.97 11.99
C LYS A 131 -24.41 -16.85 11.04
N LEU A 132 -24.44 -18.14 11.34
CA LEU A 132 -25.22 -19.14 10.65
C LEU A 132 -26.12 -19.84 11.67
N THR A 133 -27.42 -19.79 11.46
CA THR A 133 -28.40 -20.51 12.27
C THR A 133 -29.08 -21.55 11.40
N ILE A 134 -28.98 -22.80 11.81
CA ILE A 134 -29.67 -23.94 11.20
C ILE A 134 -31.05 -24.03 11.82
N LEU A 135 -32.09 -23.79 11.02
CA LEU A 135 -33.48 -23.87 11.45
C LEU A 135 -33.93 -25.34 11.37
N GLY A 136 -34.14 -25.97 12.52
CA GLY A 136 -34.57 -27.36 12.60
C GLY A 136 -35.97 -27.58 12.02
N GLN A 137 -36.15 -28.64 11.24
CA GLN A 137 -37.45 -28.97 10.63
C GLN A 137 -38.41 -29.74 11.57
N GLN A 138 -37.91 -30.41 12.60
CA GLN A 138 -38.70 -31.40 13.37
C GLN A 138 -38.80 -31.13 14.89
N ASP A 139 -37.75 -30.61 15.54
CA ASP A 139 -37.73 -30.49 17.02
C ASP A 139 -37.70 -29.04 17.54
N ASN A 140 -37.92 -28.03 16.68
CA ASN A 140 -37.78 -26.59 17.00
C ASN A 140 -36.40 -26.16 17.58
N ALA A 141 -35.43 -27.07 17.69
CA ALA A 141 -34.08 -26.73 18.11
C ALA A 141 -33.34 -26.03 16.96
N SER A 142 -32.97 -24.78 17.18
CA SER A 142 -32.09 -24.03 16.28
C SER A 142 -30.65 -24.10 16.78
N ASN A 143 -29.73 -24.56 15.94
CA ASN A 143 -28.30 -24.51 16.25
C ASN A 143 -27.70 -23.27 15.59
N SER A 144 -26.99 -22.46 16.38
CA SER A 144 -26.35 -21.23 15.88
C SER A 144 -24.84 -21.31 16.01
N PHE A 145 -24.16 -20.89 14.96
CA PHE A 145 -22.72 -20.81 14.84
C PHE A 145 -22.34 -19.36 14.55
N GLU A 146 -21.42 -18.81 15.34
CA GLU A 146 -21.05 -17.39 15.28
C GLU A 146 -19.54 -17.23 15.17
N THR A 147 -19.10 -16.24 14.40
CA THR A 147 -17.70 -15.85 14.34
C THR A 147 -17.29 -15.12 15.62
N TYR A 148 -16.00 -15.19 15.95
CA TYR A 148 -15.45 -14.42 17.08
C TYR A 148 -15.71 -12.91 16.95
N GLN A 149 -15.71 -12.42 15.70
CA GLN A 149 -15.99 -11.03 15.38
C GLN A 149 -17.45 -10.64 15.63
N TYR A 150 -18.40 -11.51 15.28
CA TYR A 150 -19.80 -11.25 15.56
C TYR A 150 -20.08 -11.25 17.06
N GLN A 151 -19.42 -12.14 17.82
CA GLN A 151 -19.55 -12.22 19.27
C GLN A 151 -19.08 -10.93 19.97
N SER A 152 -18.00 -10.30 19.49
CA SER A 152 -17.51 -9.05 20.07
C SER A 152 -18.32 -7.83 19.62
N HIS A 153 -18.94 -7.87 18.43
CA HIS A 153 -19.62 -6.73 17.81
C HIS A 153 -20.95 -7.13 17.14
N PRO A 154 -22.00 -7.51 17.89
CA PRO A 154 -23.18 -8.15 17.31
C PRO A 154 -24.08 -7.27 16.42
N GLN A 155 -23.88 -5.95 16.41
CA GLN A 155 -24.71 -5.01 15.64
C GLN A 155 -24.05 -4.54 14.35
N SER A 156 -22.75 -4.20 14.43
CA SER A 156 -21.92 -3.68 13.37
C SER A 156 -20.51 -3.51 13.92
N TYR A 157 -19.51 -3.38 13.06
CA TYR A 157 -18.18 -2.94 13.49
C TYR A 157 -17.63 -1.86 12.56
N PHE A 158 -16.74 -1.04 13.10
CA PHE A 158 -16.04 -0.02 12.33
C PHE A 158 -14.65 -0.54 11.96
N GLU A 159 -14.40 -0.73 10.66
CA GLU A 159 -13.08 -1.11 10.18
C GLU A 159 -12.19 0.13 10.15
N ASN A 160 -11.33 0.25 11.17
CA ASN A 160 -10.50 1.42 11.37
C ASN A 160 -9.11 1.24 10.76
N HIS A 161 -8.87 1.87 9.60
CA HIS A 161 -7.57 1.88 8.93
C HIS A 161 -6.62 2.97 9.45
N TRP A 162 -7.09 3.87 10.34
CA TRP A 162 -6.29 5.00 10.82
C TRP A 162 -5.05 4.60 11.60
N GLY A 163 -5.04 3.43 12.24
CA GLY A 163 -3.87 2.93 12.97
C GLY A 163 -2.64 2.83 12.05
N VAL A 164 -2.76 2.10 10.95
CA VAL A 164 -1.68 1.95 9.96
C VAL A 164 -1.52 3.23 9.13
N ALA A 165 -2.61 3.90 8.76
CA ALA A 165 -2.56 5.16 8.02
C ALA A 165 -1.74 6.23 8.74
N SER A 166 -1.92 6.39 10.06
CA SER A 166 -1.19 7.39 10.85
C SER A 166 0.31 7.13 10.88
N ILE A 167 0.74 5.86 10.89
CA ILE A 167 2.16 5.49 10.78
C ILE A 167 2.70 5.91 9.41
N LEU A 168 1.98 5.61 8.33
CA LEU A 168 2.39 5.99 6.96
C LEU A 168 2.47 7.50 6.78
N VAL A 169 1.46 8.23 7.27
CA VAL A 169 1.44 9.70 7.27
C VAL A 169 2.59 10.26 8.09
N GLY A 170 2.84 9.69 9.28
CA GLY A 170 3.96 10.09 10.14
C GLY A 170 5.31 9.93 9.46
N ILE A 171 5.55 8.78 8.80
CA ILE A 171 6.79 8.54 8.03
C ILE A 171 6.93 9.56 6.90
N GLY A 172 5.86 9.78 6.13
CA GLY A 172 5.86 10.76 5.03
C GLY A 172 6.17 12.18 5.50
N ALA A 173 5.52 12.62 6.59
CA ALA A 173 5.75 13.92 7.21
C ALA A 173 7.19 14.06 7.72
N CYS A 174 7.75 13.05 8.40
CA CYS A 174 9.13 13.05 8.86
C CYS A 174 10.13 13.20 7.71
N ILE A 175 9.92 12.50 6.58
CA ILE A 175 10.79 12.63 5.39
C ILE A 175 10.74 14.04 4.81
N LEU A 176 9.54 14.63 4.70
CA LEU A 176 9.38 15.99 4.17
C LEU A 176 10.02 17.03 5.09
N LEU A 177 9.81 16.93 6.40
CA LEU A 177 10.43 17.80 7.40
C LEU A 177 11.96 17.69 7.37
N ALA A 178 12.50 16.47 7.34
CA ALA A 178 13.93 16.25 7.23
C ALA A 178 14.50 16.87 5.93
N THR A 179 13.78 16.72 4.81
CA THR A 179 14.20 17.30 3.53
C THR A 179 14.19 18.83 3.56
N LEU A 180 13.18 19.43 4.20
CA LEU A 180 13.10 20.87 4.40
C LEU A 180 14.24 21.38 5.29
N LEU A 181 14.53 20.70 6.41
CA LEU A 181 15.63 21.07 7.30
C LEU A 181 16.98 20.99 6.59
N ILE A 182 17.26 19.92 5.84
CA ILE A 182 18.49 19.80 5.05
C ILE A 182 18.59 20.95 4.03
N TYR A 183 17.49 21.30 3.36
CA TYR A 183 17.45 22.42 2.42
C TYR A 183 17.76 23.76 3.11
N LEU A 184 17.18 24.02 4.28
CA LEU A 184 17.44 25.25 5.06
C LEU A 184 18.89 25.32 5.54
N ILE A 185 19.46 24.22 6.03
CA ILE A 185 20.87 24.13 6.46
C ILE A 185 21.80 24.36 5.26
N ALA A 186 21.53 23.72 4.12
CA ALA A 186 22.32 23.92 2.90
C ALA A 186 22.25 25.37 2.40
N ARG A 187 21.10 26.02 2.54
CA ARG A 187 20.93 27.45 2.21
C ARG A 187 21.71 28.36 3.15
N GLN A 188 21.83 28.03 4.43
CA GLN A 188 22.63 28.81 5.39
C GLN A 188 24.13 28.68 5.12
N HIS A 189 24.62 27.49 4.75
CA HIS A 189 26.03 27.24 4.47
C HIS A 189 26.49 27.63 3.07
N ASN A 190 25.56 27.90 2.15
CA ASN A 190 25.82 28.57 0.89
C ASN A 190 25.32 30.03 0.98
N PRO A 191 25.99 30.90 1.77
CA PRO A 191 25.65 32.32 1.80
C PRO A 191 25.94 32.87 0.42
N ALA A 192 24.93 32.93 -0.44
CA ALA A 192 24.95 33.50 -1.79
C ALA A 192 26.31 33.32 -2.50
N GLU A 193 26.43 32.23 -3.25
CA GLU A 193 27.33 32.24 -4.40
C GLU A 193 26.95 33.49 -5.24
N ASN A 194 27.83 34.49 -5.18
CA ASN A 194 27.67 35.91 -5.45
C ASN A 194 27.00 36.79 -4.35
N PRO A 195 27.74 37.32 -3.36
CA PRO A 195 27.86 38.78 -3.38
C PRO A 195 28.30 39.09 -4.80
N GLN A 196 27.62 39.95 -5.55
CA GLN A 196 28.25 40.49 -6.77
C GLN A 196 29.68 40.79 -6.38
N LEU A 197 30.66 40.00 -6.84
CA LEU A 197 32.06 40.37 -6.71
C LEU A 197 32.01 41.75 -7.30
N SER A 198 32.21 42.77 -6.45
CA SER A 198 32.02 44.12 -6.93
C SER A 198 32.88 44.21 -8.17
N THR A 199 32.41 44.85 -9.23
CA THR A 199 33.20 44.93 -10.47
C THR A 199 34.64 45.37 -10.18
N GLU A 200 34.84 46.13 -9.09
CA GLU A 200 36.13 46.46 -8.49
C GLU A 200 36.94 45.28 -7.94
N GLU A 201 36.36 44.31 -7.24
CA GLU A 201 37.06 43.10 -6.78
C GLU A 201 37.48 42.18 -7.95
N VAL A 202 36.62 42.03 -8.96
CA VAL A 202 36.98 41.31 -10.20
C VAL A 202 38.12 42.04 -10.92
N GLU A 203 38.04 43.37 -11.00
CA GLU A 203 39.07 44.18 -11.64
C GLU A 203 40.39 44.18 -10.84
N GLN A 204 40.34 44.21 -9.51
CA GLN A 204 41.52 44.09 -8.66
C GLN A 204 42.19 42.73 -8.79
N ALA A 205 41.42 41.64 -8.81
CA ALA A 205 41.95 40.30 -9.03
C ALA A 205 42.63 40.19 -10.42
N TYR A 206 41.99 40.74 -11.46
CA TYR A 206 42.55 40.79 -12.82
C TYR A 206 43.82 41.64 -12.90
N ARG A 207 43.82 42.82 -12.26
CA ARG A 207 45.00 43.70 -12.18
C ARG A 207 46.16 43.04 -11.43
N LYS A 208 45.89 42.30 -10.35
CA LYS A 208 46.93 41.59 -9.60
C LYS A 208 47.55 40.48 -10.45
N GLN A 209 46.73 39.70 -11.17
CA GLN A 209 47.18 38.63 -12.04
C GLN A 209 47.99 39.15 -13.25
N THR A 210 47.58 40.25 -13.86
CA THR A 210 48.32 40.88 -14.98
C THR A 210 49.59 41.60 -14.53
N ARG A 211 49.60 42.18 -13.32
CA ARG A 211 50.81 42.80 -12.75
C ARG A 211 51.89 41.78 -12.39
N ASP A 212 51.50 40.60 -11.90
CA ASP A 212 52.44 39.53 -11.55
C ASP A 212 52.85 38.63 -12.74
N ALA A 213 52.11 38.64 -13.85
CA ALA A 213 52.47 37.92 -15.08
C ALA A 213 53.83 38.37 -15.66
N TRP A 214 54.17 39.66 -15.50
CA TRP A 214 55.48 40.19 -15.91
C TRP A 214 56.61 39.88 -14.93
N ARG A 215 56.29 39.51 -13.68
CA ARG A 215 57.28 39.08 -12.68
C ARG A 215 57.65 37.61 -12.80
N LEU A 216 56.77 36.79 -13.37
CA LEU A 216 57.00 35.36 -13.64
C LEU A 216 57.44 35.09 -15.10
N GLY A 217 57.55 36.14 -15.92
CA GLY A 217 58.05 36.10 -17.31
C GLY A 217 59.56 35.87 -17.45
N MET A 218 60.14 34.98 -16.63
CA MET A 218 61.46 34.38 -16.90
C MET A 218 61.45 32.85 -16.86
N ASP A 219 60.32 32.19 -16.63
CA ASP A 219 60.21 30.73 -16.86
C ASP A 219 59.11 30.41 -17.89
N SER A 220 59.53 29.72 -18.94
CA SER A 220 58.90 29.51 -20.24
C SER A 220 57.69 28.55 -20.25
N ARG A 221 56.68 28.79 -19.42
CA ARG A 221 55.39 28.07 -19.52
C ARG A 221 54.38 28.94 -20.27
N GLY A 222 53.92 28.44 -21.42
CA GLY A 222 53.05 29.16 -22.37
C GLY A 222 51.72 29.68 -21.80
N PRO A 223 50.99 30.50 -22.58
CA PRO A 223 49.81 31.23 -22.11
C PRO A 223 48.74 30.29 -21.54
N ILE A 224 48.13 30.71 -20.43
CA ILE A 224 47.08 29.95 -19.73
C ILE A 224 45.83 29.89 -20.62
N ASP A 225 45.31 28.67 -20.83
CA ASP A 225 44.09 28.44 -21.60
C ASP A 225 42.84 28.81 -20.78
N PHE A 226 42.29 29.99 -21.08
CA PHE A 226 41.12 30.55 -20.40
C PHE A 226 39.83 29.72 -20.58
N LYS A 227 39.78 28.77 -21.52
CA LYS A 227 38.63 27.84 -21.63
C LYS A 227 38.45 26.94 -20.41
N LYS A 228 39.47 26.82 -19.56
CA LYS A 228 39.39 26.05 -18.31
C LYS A 228 38.81 26.84 -17.13
N LEU A 229 38.61 28.16 -17.24
CA LEU A 229 38.18 29.01 -16.13
C LEU A 229 36.67 29.34 -16.13
N THR A 230 35.92 28.91 -17.15
CA THR A 230 34.50 29.24 -17.32
C THR A 230 33.58 28.02 -17.30
N ARG A 231 33.94 26.96 -16.58
CA ARG A 231 33.07 25.81 -16.28
C ARG A 231 32.93 25.67 -14.77
#